data_AF-A0A800G9H2-F1
#
_entry.id   AF-A0A800G9H2-F1
#
_cell.length_a   1.000
_cell.length_b   1.000
_cell.length_c   1.000
_cell.angle_alpha   90.00
_cell.angle_beta   90.00
_cell.angle_gamma   90.00
#
_symmetry.space_group_name_H-M   'P 1'
#
loop_
_entity.id
_entity.type
_entity.pdbx_description
1 polymer ?
#
loop_
_entity_poly.entity_id
_entity_poly.type
_entity_poly.pdbx_seq_one_letter_code
_entity_poly.pdbx_strand_id
1 'polypeptide(L)'
;MGCLVSLFRAGATLILGVVIFIGFLSYLAINNFSDKLLSADFYTNTLAAEDTYNRIYDEVLLDDELIDRTREFLGDIEIVSQQEMVSLLRQIMPPDYIHSEVEGAIGRTIDWVNEDVEELNLYVDLAAPIANVKTVMFNYMDGRIDDLTVEAPGISGCSPVAAANLAATFVVRFQQIANGVVPESVPFLKSIDATCRPIIFELAFNDLIAGAGLNAATTESLRAGKGELRTPFAAGDTLEVLKVSARLLAEPLMDDAIARVREDLDSGDRFDLIHQIAKWDTDTTEEQIRSDLNEGRGWISKVNKFGDMASLIMVIGGAAAMGLIFFPSLGGMLRWPGITLFITGGFFFVLGKIVEAEVPNRLVDVVETSADKVSGVPPSVIDLGGDVLMSFGAQLTDGLVGPSLTLLTVGIILFGASFFAVLFSKFIPVVK
;
A
#
# COMPACT_ATOMS: atom_id res chain seq x y z
N MET A 1 -10.55 -8.88 67.87
CA MET A 1 -11.25 -8.62 66.59
C MET A 1 -10.59 -7.55 65.72
N GLY A 2 -9.96 -6.49 66.25
CA GLY A 2 -9.36 -5.42 65.43
C GLY A 2 -8.25 -5.84 64.45
N CYS A 3 -7.37 -6.77 64.83
CA CYS A 3 -6.25 -7.22 63.98
C CYS A 3 -6.72 -8.03 62.74
N LEU A 4 -7.77 -8.84 62.88
CA LEU A 4 -8.35 -9.61 61.78
C LEU A 4 -9.08 -8.72 60.77
N VAL A 5 -9.78 -7.67 61.25
CA VAL A 5 -10.46 -6.70 60.38
C VAL A 5 -9.45 -5.84 59.61
N SER A 6 -8.33 -5.46 60.22
CA SER A 6 -7.27 -4.72 59.51
C SER A 6 -6.57 -5.57 58.45
N LEU A 7 -6.30 -6.85 58.74
CA LEU A 7 -5.71 -7.77 57.77
C LEU A 7 -6.68 -8.05 56.60
N PHE A 8 -7.97 -8.23 56.89
CA PHE A 8 -8.99 -8.38 55.86
C PHE A 8 -9.10 -7.14 54.96
N ARG A 9 -9.14 -5.94 55.55
CA ARG A 9 -9.19 -4.68 54.79
C ARG A 9 -7.97 -4.50 53.90
N ALA A 10 -6.78 -4.80 54.42
CA ALA A 10 -5.53 -4.73 53.63
C ALA A 10 -5.56 -5.73 52.45
N GLY A 11 -5.97 -6.98 52.69
CA GLY A 11 -6.10 -8.00 51.64
C GLY A 11 -7.14 -7.61 50.58
N ALA A 12 -8.31 -7.14 51.00
CA ALA A 12 -9.36 -6.71 50.08
C ALA A 12 -8.95 -5.47 49.26
N THR A 13 -8.20 -4.53 49.86
CA THR A 13 -7.65 -3.36 49.17
C THR A 13 -6.64 -3.77 48.11
N LEU A 14 -5.78 -4.76 48.40
CA LEU A 14 -4.82 -5.28 47.43
C LEU A 14 -5.54 -5.93 46.24
N ILE A 15 -6.52 -6.80 46.51
CA ILE A 15 -7.31 -7.47 45.46
C ILE A 15 -8.03 -6.44 44.58
N LEU A 16 -8.72 -5.47 45.18
CA LEU A 16 -9.40 -4.42 44.42
C LEU A 16 -8.43 -3.51 43.69
N GLY A 17 -7.23 -3.29 44.24
CA GLY A 17 -6.15 -2.58 43.55
C GLY A 17 -5.69 -3.29 42.29
N VAL A 18 -5.53 -4.62 42.36
CA VAL A 18 -5.23 -5.45 41.17
C VAL A 18 -6.37 -5.39 40.16
N VAL A 19 -7.63 -5.46 40.60
CA VAL A 19 -8.81 -5.34 39.72
C VAL A 19 -8.83 -3.99 39.00
N ILE A 20 -8.60 -2.88 39.71
CA ILE A 20 -8.53 -1.54 39.13
C ILE A 20 -7.37 -1.44 38.14
N PHE A 21 -6.19 -1.96 38.50
CA PHE A 21 -5.01 -1.93 37.64
C PHE A 21 -5.22 -2.71 36.34
N ILE A 22 -5.72 -3.95 36.44
CA ILE A 22 -6.03 -4.78 35.27
C ILE A 22 -7.16 -4.15 34.46
N GLY A 23 -8.20 -3.62 35.11
CA GLY A 23 -9.29 -2.96 34.41
C GLY A 23 -8.84 -1.74 33.62
N PHE A 24 -7.93 -0.94 34.17
CA PHE A 24 -7.38 0.20 33.45
C PHE A 24 -6.40 -0.22 32.34
N LEU A 25 -5.60 -1.26 32.55
CA LEU A 25 -4.79 -1.87 31.48
C LEU A 25 -5.67 -2.33 30.31
N SER A 26 -6.76 -3.05 30.59
CA SER A 26 -7.72 -3.49 29.59
C SER A 26 -8.36 -2.30 28.87
N TYR A 27 -8.77 -1.26 29.61
CA TYR A 27 -9.31 -0.03 29.01
C TYR A 27 -8.33 0.62 28.03
N LEU A 28 -7.05 0.75 28.41
CA LEU A 28 -6.03 1.28 27.51
C LEU A 28 -5.81 0.38 26.30
N ALA A 29 -5.78 -0.95 26.49
CA ALA A 29 -5.60 -1.92 25.42
C ALA A 29 -6.74 -1.87 24.39
N ILE A 30 -8.00 -1.81 24.85
CA ILE A 30 -9.18 -1.74 23.97
C ILE A 30 -9.18 -0.41 23.20
N ASN A 31 -9.14 0.71 23.93
CA ASN A 31 -9.42 2.01 23.34
C ASN A 31 -8.25 2.63 22.55
N ASN A 32 -7.00 2.22 22.83
CA ASN A 32 -5.83 2.75 22.10
C ASN A 32 -5.25 1.79 21.07
N PHE A 33 -5.47 0.48 21.22
CA PHE A 33 -4.94 -0.50 20.27
C PHE A 33 -6.06 -1.15 19.49
N SER A 34 -7.01 -1.80 20.16
CA SER A 34 -8.03 -2.56 19.44
C SER A 34 -8.93 -1.69 18.57
N ASP A 35 -9.49 -0.61 19.13
CA ASP A 35 -10.39 0.29 18.39
C ASP A 35 -9.70 0.95 17.19
N LYS A 36 -8.40 1.26 17.30
CA LYS A 36 -7.61 1.80 16.19
C LYS A 36 -7.32 0.76 15.13
N LEU A 37 -6.87 -0.43 15.52
CA LEU A 37 -6.59 -1.54 14.60
C LEU A 37 -7.85 -2.05 13.89
N LEU A 38 -9.03 -1.80 14.45
CA LEU A 38 -10.31 -2.12 13.84
C LEU A 38 -10.95 -0.94 13.08
N SER A 39 -10.26 0.20 13.01
CA SER A 39 -10.75 1.40 12.35
C SER A 39 -10.08 1.60 11.00
N ALA A 40 -10.87 1.59 9.92
CA ALA A 40 -10.36 1.92 8.59
C ALA A 40 -9.73 3.33 8.54
N ASP A 41 -10.32 4.30 9.25
CA ASP A 41 -9.83 5.68 9.32
C ASP A 41 -8.41 5.75 9.90
N PHE A 42 -8.04 4.86 10.81
CA PHE A 42 -6.70 4.85 11.39
C PHE A 42 -5.64 4.53 10.32
N TYR A 43 -5.90 3.52 9.48
CA TYR A 43 -5.01 3.15 8.38
C TYR A 43 -4.97 4.22 7.29
N THR A 44 -6.13 4.72 6.84
CA THR A 44 -6.19 5.72 5.76
C THR A 44 -5.55 7.05 6.16
N ASN A 45 -5.71 7.49 7.41
CA ASN A 45 -5.01 8.67 7.93
C ASN A 45 -3.49 8.46 8.03
N THR A 46 -3.05 7.24 8.38
CA THR A 46 -1.62 6.91 8.41
C THR A 46 -1.00 6.98 7.01
N LEU A 47 -1.65 6.37 6.01
CA LEU A 47 -1.17 6.41 4.62
C LEU A 47 -1.21 7.82 4.04
N ALA A 48 -2.22 8.61 4.37
CA ALA A 48 -2.32 10.00 3.93
C ALA A 48 -1.24 10.89 4.56
N ALA A 49 -0.84 10.63 5.82
CA ALA A 49 0.22 11.38 6.48
C ALA A 49 1.58 11.23 5.78
N GLU A 50 1.84 10.06 5.19
CA GLU A 50 3.10 9.73 4.50
C GLU A 50 3.03 9.91 2.97
N ASP A 51 1.99 10.57 2.46
CA ASP A 51 1.73 10.78 1.02
C ASP A 51 1.84 9.48 0.19
N THR A 52 1.45 8.35 0.79
CA THR A 52 1.75 7.01 0.29
C THR A 52 1.30 6.81 -1.16
N TYR A 53 0.12 7.31 -1.50
CA TYR A 53 -0.47 7.14 -2.82
C TYR A 53 0.33 7.81 -3.94
N ASN A 54 0.90 9.00 -3.70
CA ASN A 54 1.73 9.67 -4.71
C ASN A 54 3.11 9.00 -4.82
N ARG A 55 3.70 8.63 -3.68
CA ARG A 55 4.99 7.93 -3.62
C ARG A 55 4.99 6.58 -4.34
N ILE A 56 3.85 5.88 -4.39
CA ILE A 56 3.72 4.67 -5.20
C ILE A 56 4.09 4.95 -6.67
N TYR A 57 3.59 6.04 -7.26
CA TYR A 57 3.86 6.36 -8.66
C TYR A 57 5.21 7.05 -8.87
N ASP A 58 5.57 7.95 -7.95
CA ASP A 58 6.67 8.89 -8.16
C ASP A 58 8.00 8.34 -7.64
N GLU A 59 7.96 7.33 -6.76
CA GLU A 59 9.13 6.70 -6.15
C GLU A 59 9.13 5.19 -6.40
N VAL A 60 8.13 4.45 -5.90
CA VAL A 60 8.15 2.98 -5.88
C VAL A 60 8.16 2.36 -7.27
N LEU A 61 7.20 2.72 -8.12
CA LEU A 61 7.12 2.18 -9.48
C LEU A 61 8.27 2.66 -10.39
N LEU A 62 9.05 3.65 -9.96
CA LEU A 62 10.19 4.19 -10.69
C LEU A 62 11.54 3.78 -10.10
N ASP A 63 11.55 2.94 -9.06
CA ASP A 63 12.77 2.46 -8.43
C ASP A 63 13.66 1.74 -9.45
N ASP A 64 14.98 1.96 -9.36
CA ASP A 64 15.95 1.37 -10.28
C ASP A 64 15.90 -0.17 -10.27
N GLU A 65 15.48 -0.80 -9.16
CA GLU A 65 15.31 -2.25 -9.06
C GLU A 65 13.95 -2.76 -9.59
N LEU A 66 12.95 -1.87 -9.71
CA LEU A 66 11.62 -2.22 -10.24
C LEU A 66 11.37 -1.74 -11.66
N ILE A 67 12.18 -0.82 -12.18
CA ILE A 67 11.91 -0.11 -13.43
C ILE A 67 11.70 -1.05 -14.62
N ASP A 68 12.40 -2.19 -14.65
CA ASP A 68 12.25 -3.18 -15.71
C ASP A 68 10.89 -3.90 -15.62
N ARG A 69 10.38 -4.17 -14.42
CA ARG A 69 9.01 -4.69 -14.22
C ARG A 69 7.95 -3.65 -14.54
N THR A 70 8.22 -2.37 -14.24
CA THR A 70 7.34 -1.28 -14.63
C THR A 70 7.26 -1.14 -16.15
N ARG A 71 8.39 -1.26 -16.86
CA ARG A 71 8.43 -1.26 -18.34
C ARG A 71 7.67 -2.46 -18.92
N GLU A 72 7.85 -3.63 -18.34
CA GLU A 72 7.11 -4.84 -18.70
C GLU A 72 5.60 -4.64 -18.53
N PHE A 73 5.17 -4.04 -17.41
CA PHE A 73 3.77 -3.67 -17.19
C PHE A 73 3.24 -2.66 -18.22
N LEU A 74 4.11 -1.79 -18.73
CA LEU A 74 3.82 -0.83 -19.79
C LEU A 74 3.98 -1.43 -21.20
N GLY A 75 4.02 -2.76 -21.32
CA GLY A 75 4.02 -3.45 -22.59
C GLY A 75 5.35 -3.41 -23.35
N ASP A 76 6.46 -3.14 -22.66
CA ASP A 76 7.81 -2.99 -23.23
C ASP A 76 7.92 -1.95 -24.35
N ILE A 77 7.02 -0.95 -24.35
CA ILE A 77 7.11 0.20 -25.23
C ILE A 77 8.12 1.20 -24.66
N GLU A 78 9.00 1.72 -25.50
CA GLU A 78 10.00 2.70 -25.09
C GLU A 78 9.33 4.05 -24.78
N ILE A 79 9.49 4.49 -23.53
CA ILE A 79 8.93 5.76 -23.03
C ILE A 79 10.07 6.76 -22.87
N VAL A 80 9.88 7.97 -23.39
CA VAL A 80 10.97 8.97 -23.54
C VAL A 80 11.40 9.54 -22.19
N SER A 81 10.48 9.68 -21.24
CA SER A 81 10.78 10.27 -19.94
C SER A 81 10.05 9.60 -18.78
N GLN A 82 10.64 9.70 -17.57
CA GLN A 82 9.99 9.26 -16.34
C GLN A 82 8.66 9.97 -16.08
N GLN A 83 8.54 11.26 -16.43
CA GLN A 83 7.28 12.00 -16.26
C GLN A 83 6.15 11.45 -17.13
N GLU A 84 6.46 11.07 -18.37
CA GLU A 84 5.51 10.38 -19.24
C GLU A 84 5.17 9.00 -18.67
N MET A 85 6.15 8.27 -18.13
CA MET A 85 5.92 6.97 -17.48
C MET A 85 4.92 7.09 -16.31
N VAL A 86 5.12 8.06 -15.42
CA VAL A 86 4.15 8.35 -14.32
C VAL A 86 2.77 8.66 -14.88
N SER A 87 2.70 9.51 -15.91
CA SER A 87 1.43 9.86 -16.55
C SER A 87 0.70 8.65 -17.15
N LEU A 88 1.45 7.72 -17.75
CA LEU A 88 0.90 6.49 -18.32
C LEU A 88 0.46 5.52 -17.22
N LEU A 89 1.26 5.34 -16.18
CA LEU A 89 0.89 4.53 -15.01
C LEU A 89 -0.39 5.06 -14.35
N ARG A 90 -0.53 6.38 -14.19
CA ARG A 90 -1.77 7.00 -13.66
C ARG A 90 -2.97 6.89 -14.60
N GLN A 91 -2.76 6.66 -15.90
CA GLN A 91 -3.86 6.37 -16.82
C GLN A 91 -4.29 4.90 -16.77
N ILE A 92 -3.33 3.98 -16.59
CA ILE A 92 -3.58 2.54 -16.51
C ILE A 92 -4.18 2.16 -15.15
N MET A 93 -3.58 2.67 -14.07
CA MET A 93 -4.02 2.59 -12.69
C MET A 93 -4.32 4.00 -12.20
N PRO A 94 -5.56 4.50 -12.33
CA PRO A 94 -5.93 5.80 -11.77
C PRO A 94 -5.69 5.87 -10.26
N PRO A 95 -5.36 7.05 -9.69
CA PRO A 95 -5.16 7.18 -8.24
C PRO A 95 -6.35 6.66 -7.42
N ASP A 96 -7.59 6.95 -7.84
CA ASP A 96 -8.81 6.45 -7.20
C ASP A 96 -8.89 4.91 -7.19
N TYR A 97 -8.30 4.25 -8.21
CA TYR A 97 -8.22 2.79 -8.27
C TYR A 97 -7.27 2.25 -7.19
N ILE A 98 -6.06 2.80 -7.08
CA ILE A 98 -5.09 2.39 -6.05
C ILE A 98 -5.65 2.66 -4.64
N HIS A 99 -6.31 3.80 -4.44
CA HIS A 99 -7.05 4.07 -3.20
C HIS A 99 -8.05 2.96 -2.87
N SER A 100 -8.92 2.62 -3.83
CA SER A 100 -9.93 1.56 -3.63
C SER A 100 -9.30 0.20 -3.32
N GLU A 101 -8.21 -0.17 -4.00
CA GLU A 101 -7.54 -1.45 -3.78
C GLU A 101 -6.88 -1.52 -2.39
N VAL A 102 -6.21 -0.46 -1.97
CA VAL A 102 -5.57 -0.34 -0.66
C VAL A 102 -6.62 -0.33 0.46
N GLU A 103 -7.67 0.49 0.33
CA GLU A 103 -8.77 0.52 1.30
C GLU A 103 -9.53 -0.80 1.36
N GLY A 104 -9.68 -1.48 0.22
CA GLY A 104 -10.21 -2.84 0.16
C GLY A 104 -9.35 -3.85 0.93
N ALA A 105 -8.02 -3.76 0.81
CA ALA A 105 -7.09 -4.62 1.57
C ALA A 105 -7.13 -4.33 3.08
N ILE A 106 -7.26 -3.06 3.47
CA ILE A 106 -7.51 -2.66 4.87
C ILE A 106 -8.81 -3.26 5.37
N GLY A 107 -9.91 -3.12 4.61
CA GLY A 107 -11.21 -3.69 4.96
C GLY A 107 -11.15 -5.21 5.18
N ARG A 108 -10.54 -5.95 4.24
CA ARG A 108 -10.33 -7.41 4.39
C ARG A 108 -9.51 -7.78 5.62
N THR A 109 -8.53 -6.95 5.98
CA THR A 109 -7.75 -7.13 7.21
C THR A 109 -8.62 -6.95 8.45
N ILE A 110 -9.42 -5.88 8.49
CA ILE A 110 -10.32 -5.59 9.61
C ILE A 110 -11.36 -6.69 9.77
N ASP A 111 -12.01 -7.14 8.68
CA ASP A 111 -12.97 -8.25 8.69
C ASP A 111 -12.33 -9.54 9.23
N TRP A 112 -11.08 -9.82 8.83
CA TRP A 112 -10.34 -10.97 9.33
C TRP A 112 -9.99 -10.83 10.82
N VAL A 113 -9.52 -9.65 11.27
CA VAL A 113 -9.24 -9.40 12.70
C VAL A 113 -10.51 -9.51 13.54
N ASN A 114 -11.66 -9.04 13.04
CA ASN A 114 -12.97 -9.13 13.68
C ASN A 114 -13.55 -10.54 13.75
N GLU A 115 -12.90 -11.52 13.12
CA GLU A 115 -13.40 -12.88 12.97
C GLU A 115 -14.65 -13.03 12.08
N ASP A 116 -14.94 -12.05 11.22
CA ASP A 116 -16.00 -12.12 10.22
C ASP A 116 -15.64 -13.05 9.05
N VAL A 117 -14.34 -13.19 8.77
CA VAL A 117 -13.78 -14.17 7.83
C VAL A 117 -12.73 -15.05 8.51
N GLU A 118 -12.60 -16.29 8.03
CA GLU A 118 -11.66 -17.27 8.60
C GLU A 118 -10.22 -16.98 8.15
N GLU A 119 -10.03 -16.71 6.85
CA GLU A 119 -8.72 -16.56 6.23
C GLU A 119 -8.44 -15.11 5.79
N LEU A 120 -7.19 -14.67 5.99
CA LEU A 120 -6.74 -13.37 5.54
C LEU A 120 -6.34 -13.45 4.06
N ASN A 121 -7.07 -12.70 3.24
CA ASN A 121 -6.81 -12.59 1.81
C ASN A 121 -6.36 -11.16 1.47
N LEU A 122 -5.04 -10.98 1.35
CA LEU A 122 -4.42 -9.70 0.99
C LEU A 122 -3.92 -9.76 -0.44
N TYR A 123 -4.56 -8.98 -1.31
CA TYR A 123 -4.21 -8.91 -2.71
C TYR A 123 -4.51 -7.52 -3.28
N VAL A 124 -3.91 -7.23 -4.43
CA VAL A 124 -4.28 -6.13 -5.33
C VAL A 124 -4.82 -6.74 -6.62
N ASP A 125 -6.01 -6.35 -7.05
CA ASP A 125 -6.57 -6.77 -8.33
C ASP A 125 -5.89 -5.99 -9.46
N LEU A 126 -5.32 -6.69 -10.45
CA LEU A 126 -4.68 -6.07 -11.62
C LEU A 126 -5.45 -6.36 -12.92
N ALA A 127 -6.62 -7.00 -12.87
CA ALA A 127 -7.39 -7.34 -14.06
C ALA A 127 -7.76 -6.10 -14.89
N ALA A 128 -8.31 -5.07 -14.24
CA ALA A 128 -8.69 -3.82 -14.88
C ALA A 128 -7.46 -3.03 -15.40
N PRO A 129 -6.40 -2.83 -14.59
CA PRO A 129 -5.14 -2.24 -15.07
C PRO A 129 -4.57 -2.95 -16.30
N ILE A 130 -4.44 -4.28 -16.25
CA ILE A 130 -3.90 -5.08 -17.36
C ILE A 130 -4.75 -4.91 -18.62
N ALA A 131 -6.08 -4.88 -18.49
CA ALA A 131 -6.98 -4.65 -19.62
C ALA A 131 -6.80 -3.27 -20.26
N ASN A 132 -6.35 -2.27 -19.50
CA ASN A 132 -6.14 -0.90 -19.97
C ASN A 132 -4.78 -0.69 -20.66
N VAL A 133 -3.77 -1.53 -20.38
CA VAL A 133 -2.38 -1.36 -20.86
C VAL A 133 -2.35 -1.12 -22.36
N LYS A 134 -2.89 -2.05 -23.17
CA LYS A 134 -2.85 -1.94 -24.64
C LYS A 134 -3.45 -0.62 -25.13
N THR A 135 -4.63 -0.25 -24.62
CA THR A 135 -5.31 0.99 -25.05
C THR A 135 -4.49 2.22 -24.71
N VAL A 136 -3.95 2.32 -23.49
CA VAL A 136 -3.15 3.47 -23.06
C VAL A 136 -1.84 3.56 -23.85
N MET A 137 -1.13 2.44 -24.01
CA MET A 137 0.15 2.42 -24.70
C MET A 137 0.02 2.70 -26.20
N PHE A 138 -1.06 2.23 -26.81
CA PHE A 138 -1.38 2.56 -28.19
C PHE A 138 -1.74 4.04 -28.39
N ASN A 139 -2.47 4.65 -27.46
CA ASN A 139 -2.73 6.09 -27.48
C ASN A 139 -1.44 6.90 -27.32
N TYR A 140 -0.52 6.44 -26.46
CA TYR A 140 0.81 7.03 -26.32
C TYR A 140 1.59 6.97 -27.63
N MET A 141 1.70 5.79 -28.26
CA MET A 141 2.37 5.63 -29.55
C MET A 141 1.74 6.52 -30.63
N ASP A 142 0.41 6.60 -30.69
CA ASP A 142 -0.29 7.45 -31.66
C ASP A 142 0.03 8.93 -31.47
N GLY A 143 0.05 9.41 -30.22
CA GLY A 143 0.45 10.77 -29.89
C GLY A 143 1.90 11.07 -30.28
N ARG A 144 2.82 10.14 -30.00
CA ARG A 144 4.22 10.24 -30.44
C ARG A 144 4.33 10.27 -31.96
N ILE A 145 3.52 9.48 -32.67
CA ILE A 145 3.46 9.44 -34.13
C ILE A 145 2.96 10.77 -34.70
N ASP A 146 1.94 11.37 -34.08
CA ASP A 146 1.38 12.66 -34.53
C ASP A 146 2.37 13.81 -34.44
N ASP A 147 3.33 13.74 -33.50
CA ASP A 147 4.40 14.73 -33.30
C ASP A 147 5.66 14.45 -34.13
N LEU A 148 5.68 13.42 -34.99
CA LEU A 148 6.87 13.03 -35.74
C LEU A 148 7.31 14.04 -36.80
N THR A 149 8.63 14.15 -36.94
CA THR A 149 9.23 14.89 -38.05
C THR A 149 9.17 14.05 -39.32
N VAL A 150 8.50 14.58 -40.35
CA VAL A 150 8.48 14.00 -41.69
C VAL A 150 9.63 14.56 -42.53
N GLU A 151 10.44 13.68 -43.09
CA GLU A 151 11.64 14.06 -43.84
C GLU A 151 11.44 13.88 -45.35
N ALA A 152 12.16 14.67 -46.14
CA ALA A 152 12.18 14.45 -47.59
C ALA A 152 12.83 13.09 -47.88
N PRO A 153 12.21 12.22 -48.70
CA PRO A 153 12.71 10.86 -48.95
C PRO A 153 14.01 10.82 -49.78
N GLY A 154 14.53 11.97 -50.21
CA GLY A 154 15.82 12.09 -50.90
C GLY A 154 15.87 11.48 -52.30
N ILE A 155 14.71 11.07 -52.86
CA ILE A 155 14.62 10.41 -54.17
C ILE A 155 13.84 11.26 -55.18
N SER A 156 14.31 11.29 -56.43
CA SER A 156 13.59 11.85 -57.58
C SER A 156 13.22 10.73 -58.56
N GLY A 157 11.99 10.23 -58.46
CA GLY A 157 11.46 9.18 -59.34
C GLY A 157 11.65 7.75 -58.81
N CYS A 158 11.42 6.78 -59.71
CA CYS A 158 11.16 5.36 -59.37
C CYS A 158 12.24 4.38 -59.82
N SER A 159 13.52 4.75 -59.73
CA SER A 159 14.55 3.79 -60.12
C SER A 159 14.54 2.58 -59.18
N PRO A 160 14.85 1.36 -59.66
CA PRO A 160 14.88 0.17 -58.81
C PRO A 160 15.79 0.32 -57.58
N VAL A 161 16.93 0.99 -57.74
CA VAL A 161 17.87 1.26 -56.63
C VAL A 161 17.30 2.25 -55.63
N ALA A 162 16.67 3.34 -56.09
CA ALA A 162 16.05 4.32 -55.21
C ALA A 162 14.88 3.71 -54.42
N ALA A 163 14.05 2.89 -55.09
CA ALA A 163 12.93 2.21 -54.46
C ALA A 163 13.41 1.19 -53.41
N ALA A 164 14.45 0.41 -53.71
CA ALA A 164 15.03 -0.56 -52.77
C ALA A 164 15.65 0.12 -51.54
N ASN A 165 16.40 1.21 -51.73
CA ASN A 165 16.99 1.96 -50.61
C ASN A 165 15.91 2.54 -49.69
N LEU A 166 14.84 3.11 -50.27
CA LEU A 166 13.76 3.67 -49.48
C LEU A 166 12.92 2.59 -48.79
N ALA A 167 12.72 1.44 -49.44
CA ALA A 167 12.10 0.28 -48.83
C ALA A 167 12.89 -0.20 -47.60
N ALA A 168 14.22 -0.31 -47.71
CA ALA A 168 15.09 -0.65 -46.59
C ALA A 168 14.97 0.35 -45.42
N THR A 169 14.82 1.64 -45.69
CA THR A 169 14.54 2.64 -44.63
C THR A 169 13.22 2.34 -43.92
N PHE A 170 12.14 2.01 -44.64
CA PHE A 170 10.86 1.63 -44.02
C PHE A 170 10.97 0.33 -43.21
N VAL A 171 11.73 -0.66 -43.69
CA VAL A 171 12.00 -1.89 -42.92
C VAL A 171 12.61 -1.58 -41.56
N VAL A 172 13.61 -0.70 -41.50
CA VAL A 172 14.24 -0.28 -40.23
C VAL A 172 13.21 0.40 -39.31
N ARG A 173 12.38 1.31 -39.85
CA ARG A 173 11.34 2.02 -39.08
C ARG A 173 10.28 1.06 -38.53
N PHE A 174 9.86 0.07 -39.32
CA PHE A 174 8.93 -0.95 -38.87
C PHE A 174 9.56 -1.89 -37.82
N GLN A 175 10.84 -2.23 -37.96
CA GLN A 175 11.56 -3.00 -36.94
C GLN A 175 11.68 -2.22 -35.62
N GLN A 176 11.90 -0.91 -35.66
CA GLN A 176 11.87 -0.07 -34.45
C GLN A 176 10.50 -0.19 -33.74
N ILE A 177 9.40 -0.04 -34.49
CA ILE A 177 8.04 -0.17 -33.94
C ILE A 177 7.78 -1.57 -33.38
N ALA A 178 8.24 -2.62 -34.06
CA ALA A 178 8.11 -4.00 -33.58
C ALA A 178 8.86 -4.26 -32.26
N ASN A 179 9.88 -3.45 -31.97
CA ASN A 179 10.65 -3.48 -30.73
C ASN A 179 10.18 -2.43 -29.71
N GLY A 180 8.97 -1.88 -29.88
CA GLY A 180 8.39 -0.91 -28.94
C GLY A 180 8.90 0.52 -29.10
N VAL A 181 9.67 0.83 -30.16
CA VAL A 181 10.28 2.14 -30.36
C VAL A 181 9.52 2.92 -31.44
N VAL A 182 8.98 4.10 -31.08
CA VAL A 182 8.44 5.04 -32.07
C VAL A 182 9.61 5.75 -32.76
N PRO A 183 9.79 5.63 -34.09
CA PRO A 183 10.95 6.23 -34.77
C PRO A 183 10.94 7.75 -34.72
N GLU A 184 12.10 8.40 -34.54
CA GLU A 184 12.19 9.88 -34.47
C GLU A 184 11.78 10.60 -35.76
N SER A 185 11.99 9.96 -36.92
CA SER A 185 11.66 10.53 -38.22
C SER A 185 11.30 9.49 -39.25
N VAL A 186 10.49 9.89 -40.23
CA VAL A 186 10.02 9.01 -41.30
C VAL A 186 10.01 9.67 -42.68
N PRO A 187 10.28 8.92 -43.76
CA PRO A 187 10.21 9.46 -45.11
C PRO A 187 8.79 9.88 -45.49
N PHE A 188 8.62 11.12 -45.96
CA PHE A 188 7.32 11.68 -46.31
C PHE A 188 6.73 11.05 -47.58
N LEU A 189 5.83 10.09 -47.42
CA LEU A 189 5.26 9.29 -48.51
C LEU A 189 4.55 10.12 -49.57
N LYS A 190 3.89 11.22 -49.18
CA LYS A 190 3.14 12.06 -50.11
C LYS A 190 4.03 12.73 -51.17
N SER A 191 5.32 12.94 -50.85
CA SER A 191 6.31 13.47 -51.80
C SER A 191 6.84 12.43 -52.80
N ILE A 192 6.60 11.14 -52.56
CA ILE A 192 6.92 10.05 -53.47
C ILE A 192 5.82 9.96 -54.53
N ASP A 193 6.21 9.71 -55.79
CA ASP A 193 5.27 9.50 -56.89
C ASP A 193 4.30 8.36 -56.57
N ALA A 194 3.01 8.56 -56.88
CA ALA A 194 1.95 7.61 -56.55
C ALA A 194 2.15 6.23 -57.21
N THR A 195 2.83 6.16 -58.36
CA THR A 195 3.17 4.89 -59.03
C THR A 195 4.28 4.13 -58.33
N CYS A 196 5.13 4.81 -57.55
CA CYS A 196 6.24 4.22 -56.81
C CYS A 196 5.86 3.63 -55.47
N ARG A 197 4.89 4.23 -54.77
CA ARG A 197 4.53 3.81 -53.40
C ARG A 197 4.16 2.32 -53.33
N PRO A 198 3.36 1.74 -54.25
CA PRO A 198 3.06 0.32 -54.23
C PRO A 198 4.29 -0.57 -54.44
N ILE A 199 5.26 -0.13 -55.26
CA ILE A 199 6.50 -0.88 -55.52
C ILE A 199 7.37 -0.89 -54.26
N ILE A 200 7.56 0.29 -53.64
CA ILE A 200 8.32 0.45 -52.40
C ILE A 200 7.67 -0.36 -51.27
N PHE A 201 6.34 -0.32 -51.17
CA PHE A 201 5.61 -1.11 -50.19
C PHE A 201 5.86 -2.61 -50.34
N GLU A 202 5.75 -3.16 -51.55
CA GLU A 202 5.96 -4.59 -51.77
C GLU A 202 7.41 -5.00 -51.47
N LEU A 203 8.39 -4.17 -51.82
CA LEU A 203 9.79 -4.40 -51.46
C LEU A 203 9.97 -4.43 -49.93
N ALA A 204 9.53 -3.37 -49.26
CA ALA A 204 9.68 -3.25 -47.80
C ALA A 204 8.95 -4.36 -47.05
N PHE A 205 7.72 -4.68 -47.47
CA PHE A 205 6.92 -5.73 -46.84
C PHE A 205 7.56 -7.11 -47.00
N ASN A 206 8.02 -7.45 -48.21
CA ASN A 206 8.63 -8.75 -48.46
C ASN A 206 9.98 -8.88 -47.72
N ASP A 207 10.79 -7.82 -47.69
CA ASP A 207 12.05 -7.79 -46.95
C ASP A 207 11.83 -7.89 -45.44
N LEU A 208 10.81 -7.21 -44.91
CA LEU A 208 10.45 -7.25 -43.49
C LEU A 208 10.00 -8.65 -43.05
N ILE A 209 9.17 -9.33 -43.85
CA ILE A 209 8.69 -10.70 -43.58
C ILE A 209 9.79 -11.74 -43.78
N ALA A 210 10.72 -11.53 -44.72
CA ALA A 210 11.84 -12.44 -44.96
C ALA A 210 12.99 -12.26 -43.98
N GLY A 211 13.07 -11.10 -43.32
CA GLY A 211 14.11 -10.77 -42.35
C GLY A 211 13.98 -11.57 -41.04
N ALA A 212 15.09 -11.71 -40.33
CA ALA A 212 15.14 -12.35 -39.01
C ALA A 212 14.77 -11.40 -37.85
N GLY A 213 14.36 -10.16 -38.15
CA GLY A 213 14.15 -9.11 -37.16
C GLY A 213 12.78 -9.13 -36.47
N LEU A 214 11.84 -9.97 -36.91
CA LEU A 214 10.51 -10.10 -36.33
C LEU A 214 10.33 -11.48 -35.69
N ASN A 215 9.65 -11.54 -34.54
CA ASN A 215 9.25 -12.81 -33.95
C ASN A 215 8.11 -13.46 -34.76
N ALA A 216 7.77 -14.71 -34.45
CA ALA A 216 6.77 -15.46 -35.19
C ALA A 216 5.36 -14.84 -35.13
N ALA A 217 4.94 -14.37 -33.95
CA ALA A 217 3.64 -13.74 -33.74
C ALA A 217 3.51 -12.41 -34.50
N THR A 218 4.53 -11.55 -34.42
CA THR A 218 4.62 -10.30 -35.17
C THR A 218 4.63 -10.53 -36.67
N THR A 219 5.35 -11.54 -37.13
CA THR A 219 5.37 -11.88 -38.56
C THR A 219 3.98 -12.30 -39.04
N GLU A 220 3.25 -13.09 -38.24
CA GLU A 220 1.91 -13.55 -38.59
C GLU A 220 0.88 -12.41 -38.58
N SER A 221 0.90 -11.57 -37.53
CA SER A 221 0.08 -10.36 -37.44
C SER A 221 0.28 -9.46 -38.68
N LEU A 222 1.54 -9.21 -39.05
CA LEU A 222 1.87 -8.40 -40.23
C LEU A 222 1.38 -9.04 -41.54
N ARG A 223 1.44 -10.37 -41.69
CA ARG A 223 0.89 -11.07 -42.86
C ARG A 223 -0.62 -10.89 -42.97
N ALA A 224 -1.33 -11.06 -41.86
CA ALA A 224 -2.79 -10.88 -41.81
C ALA A 224 -3.18 -9.42 -42.14
N GLY A 225 -2.42 -8.45 -41.62
CA GLY A 225 -2.65 -7.02 -41.80
C GLY A 225 -2.10 -6.41 -43.10
N LYS A 226 -1.56 -7.19 -44.05
CA LYS A 226 -0.92 -6.65 -45.27
C LYS A 226 -1.82 -5.66 -46.02
N GLY A 227 -3.10 -5.99 -46.17
CA GLY A 227 -4.07 -5.15 -46.88
C GLY A 227 -4.34 -3.82 -46.19
N GLU A 228 -4.42 -3.85 -44.86
CA GLU A 228 -4.64 -2.68 -44.01
C GLU A 228 -3.45 -1.73 -44.10
N LEU A 229 -2.22 -2.25 -43.99
CA LEU A 229 -0.99 -1.44 -44.10
C LEU A 229 -0.76 -0.89 -45.51
N ARG A 230 -1.11 -1.65 -46.56
CA ARG A 230 -0.94 -1.23 -47.96
C ARG A 230 -1.74 0.02 -48.30
N THR A 231 -2.94 0.14 -47.74
CA THR A 231 -3.93 1.17 -48.10
C THR A 231 -3.41 2.59 -47.82
N PRO A 232 -3.03 2.96 -46.58
CA PRO A 232 -2.47 4.28 -46.29
C PRO A 232 -1.12 4.51 -46.99
N PHE A 233 -0.32 3.44 -47.18
CA PHE A 233 0.97 3.55 -47.88
C PHE A 233 0.78 3.98 -49.34
N ALA A 234 -0.15 3.35 -50.06
CA ALA A 234 -0.50 3.73 -51.42
C ALA A 234 -1.11 5.13 -51.50
N ALA A 235 -1.95 5.50 -50.52
CA ALA A 235 -2.53 6.83 -50.41
C ALA A 235 -1.46 7.93 -50.14
N GLY A 236 -0.29 7.53 -49.63
CA GLY A 236 0.79 8.43 -49.25
C GLY A 236 0.57 9.10 -47.89
N ASP A 237 -0.28 8.50 -47.05
CA ASP A 237 -0.53 8.94 -45.70
C ASP A 237 0.55 8.37 -44.77
N THR A 238 1.54 9.21 -44.44
CA THR A 238 2.74 8.75 -43.73
C THR A 238 2.44 8.41 -42.28
N LEU A 239 1.63 9.22 -41.60
CA LEU A 239 1.31 9.02 -40.19
C LEU A 239 0.34 7.85 -40.02
N GLU A 240 -0.66 7.74 -40.89
CA GLU A 240 -1.59 6.61 -40.84
C GLU A 240 -0.90 5.26 -41.08
N VAL A 241 0.11 5.21 -41.98
CA VAL A 241 0.95 4.01 -42.14
C VAL A 241 1.60 3.59 -40.82
N LEU A 242 2.11 4.55 -40.04
CA LEU A 242 2.77 4.25 -38.78
C LEU A 242 1.80 3.82 -37.69
N LYS A 243 0.60 4.42 -37.63
CA LYS A 243 -0.43 4.02 -36.67
C LYS A 243 -0.91 2.60 -36.95
N VAL A 244 -1.19 2.28 -38.22
CA VAL A 244 -1.54 0.92 -38.64
C VAL A 244 -0.39 -0.05 -38.37
N SER A 245 0.86 0.33 -38.67
CA SER A 245 2.00 -0.54 -38.38
C SER A 245 2.23 -0.73 -36.89
N ALA A 246 2.00 0.28 -36.05
CA ALA A 246 2.09 0.17 -34.59
C ALA A 246 1.15 -0.91 -34.05
N ARG A 247 -0.10 -0.96 -34.53
CA ARG A 247 -1.03 -2.03 -34.15
C ARG A 247 -0.53 -3.40 -34.59
N LEU A 248 -0.13 -3.55 -35.85
CA LEU A 248 0.29 -4.85 -36.38
C LEU A 248 1.61 -5.36 -35.76
N LEU A 249 2.53 -4.45 -35.44
CA LEU A 249 3.90 -4.79 -35.07
C LEU A 249 4.16 -4.78 -33.56
N ALA A 250 3.55 -3.86 -32.81
CA ALA A 250 3.79 -3.72 -31.37
C ALA A 250 2.76 -4.49 -30.53
N GLU A 251 1.59 -4.86 -31.07
CA GLU A 251 0.61 -5.64 -30.30
C GLU A 251 1.18 -6.95 -29.73
N PRO A 252 1.91 -7.76 -30.52
CA PRO A 252 2.46 -9.02 -30.00
C PRO A 252 3.52 -8.80 -28.91
N LEU A 253 4.27 -7.70 -28.97
CA LEU A 253 5.22 -7.34 -27.91
C LEU A 253 4.48 -7.05 -26.60
N MET A 254 3.42 -6.25 -26.65
CA MET A 254 2.59 -5.96 -25.48
C MET A 254 1.87 -7.20 -24.96
N ASP A 255 1.42 -8.11 -25.84
CA ASP A 255 0.84 -9.39 -25.44
C ASP A 255 1.83 -10.25 -24.66
N ASP A 256 3.06 -10.37 -25.15
CA ASP A 256 4.12 -11.12 -24.48
C ASP A 256 4.48 -10.48 -23.13
N ALA A 257 4.51 -9.15 -23.05
CA ALA A 257 4.78 -8.43 -21.80
C ALA A 257 3.65 -8.59 -20.77
N ILE A 258 2.40 -8.43 -21.18
CA ILE A 258 1.22 -8.69 -20.33
C ILE A 258 1.20 -10.15 -19.86
N ALA A 259 1.58 -11.10 -20.71
CA ALA A 259 1.67 -12.50 -20.34
C ALA A 259 2.71 -12.73 -19.23
N ARG A 260 3.88 -12.10 -19.31
CA ARG A 260 4.91 -12.19 -18.25
C ARG A 260 4.45 -11.55 -16.94
N VAL A 261 3.77 -10.40 -16.98
CA VAL A 261 3.16 -9.81 -15.77
C VAL A 261 2.21 -10.79 -15.10
N ARG A 262 1.40 -11.51 -15.88
CA ARG A 262 0.46 -12.52 -15.38
C ARG A 262 1.12 -13.76 -14.78
N GLU A 263 2.40 -14.03 -15.07
CA GLU A 263 3.13 -15.16 -14.45
C GLU A 263 3.32 -14.96 -12.94
N ASP A 264 3.35 -13.71 -12.48
CA ASP A 264 3.46 -13.35 -11.07
C ASP A 264 2.08 -13.14 -10.38
N LEU A 265 0.97 -13.44 -11.07
CA LEU A 265 -0.41 -13.29 -10.57
C LEU A 265 -1.14 -14.62 -10.42
N ASP A 266 -2.21 -14.61 -9.61
CA ASP A 266 -3.12 -15.74 -9.51
C ASP A 266 -4.06 -15.85 -10.72
N SER A 267 -4.89 -16.90 -10.74
CA SER A 267 -5.85 -17.15 -11.83
C SER A 267 -6.91 -16.07 -12.05
N GLY A 268 -7.04 -15.11 -11.11
CA GLY A 268 -7.95 -13.97 -11.18
C GLY A 268 -7.26 -12.65 -11.50
N ASP A 269 -6.02 -12.68 -12.01
CA ASP A 269 -5.17 -11.49 -12.21
C ASP A 269 -4.91 -10.73 -10.89
N ARG A 270 -4.84 -11.43 -9.75
CA ARG A 270 -4.56 -10.82 -8.44
C ARG A 270 -3.11 -11.01 -8.02
N PHE A 271 -2.55 -9.95 -7.49
CA PHE A 271 -1.22 -9.95 -6.88
C PHE A 271 -1.34 -10.25 -5.38
N ASP A 272 -1.03 -11.48 -4.94
CA ASP A 272 -1.10 -11.90 -3.53
C ASP A 272 0.06 -11.32 -2.73
N LEU A 273 -0.25 -10.43 -1.79
CA LEU A 273 0.75 -9.69 -1.02
C LEU A 273 1.51 -10.58 -0.03
N ILE A 274 0.83 -11.57 0.58
CA ILE A 274 1.46 -12.46 1.58
C ILE A 274 2.43 -13.39 0.87
N HIS A 275 2.01 -13.94 -0.26
CA HIS A 275 2.86 -14.78 -1.11
C HIS A 275 4.12 -14.04 -1.55
N GLN A 276 4.00 -12.76 -1.94
CA GLN A 276 5.13 -11.98 -2.43
C GLN A 276 6.10 -11.58 -1.32
N ILE A 277 5.60 -11.26 -0.12
CA ILE A 277 6.47 -11.06 1.06
C ILE A 277 7.27 -12.33 1.35
N ALA A 278 6.65 -13.51 1.31
CA ALA A 278 7.33 -14.79 1.50
C ALA A 278 8.37 -15.11 0.42
N LYS A 279 8.19 -14.59 -0.81
CA LYS A 279 9.16 -14.74 -1.90
C LYS A 279 10.39 -13.85 -1.71
N TRP A 280 10.23 -12.70 -1.08
CA TRP A 280 11.32 -11.76 -0.78
C TRP A 280 12.11 -12.12 0.48
N ASP A 281 11.46 -12.70 1.49
CA ASP A 281 12.12 -13.14 2.71
C ASP A 281 12.61 -14.60 2.59
N THR A 282 13.93 -14.79 2.58
CA THR A 282 14.52 -16.15 2.51
C THR A 282 14.42 -16.94 3.82
N ASP A 283 14.13 -16.26 4.93
CA ASP A 283 14.13 -16.85 6.27
C ASP A 283 12.73 -17.24 6.76
N THR A 284 11.66 -16.77 6.09
CA THR A 284 10.27 -16.97 6.52
C THR A 284 9.40 -17.53 5.40
N THR A 285 8.69 -18.63 5.66
CA THR A 285 7.72 -19.19 4.70
C THR A 285 6.35 -18.52 4.79
N GLU A 286 5.55 -18.62 3.72
CA GLU A 286 4.18 -18.10 3.71
C GLU A 286 3.34 -18.66 4.87
N GLU A 287 3.48 -19.95 5.19
CA GLU A 287 2.77 -20.58 6.30
C GLU A 287 3.19 -20.02 7.65
N GLN A 288 4.47 -19.65 7.81
CA GLN A 288 4.96 -19.01 9.03
C GLN A 288 4.37 -17.60 9.17
N ILE A 289 4.37 -16.80 8.10
CA ILE A 289 3.73 -15.47 8.10
C ILE A 289 2.25 -15.59 8.48
N ARG A 290 1.51 -16.51 7.85
CA ARG A 290 0.08 -16.72 8.17
C ARG A 290 -0.13 -17.22 9.61
N SER A 291 0.76 -18.07 10.13
CA SER A 291 0.72 -18.54 11.51
C SER A 291 0.91 -17.39 12.51
N ASP A 292 1.92 -16.55 12.29
CA ASP A 292 2.25 -15.44 13.17
C ASP A 292 1.15 -14.37 13.16
N LEU A 293 0.58 -14.09 11.99
CA LEU A 293 -0.60 -13.24 11.86
C LEU A 293 -1.78 -13.81 12.67
N ASN A 294 -2.09 -15.10 12.54
CA ASN A 294 -3.17 -15.75 13.29
C ASN A 294 -2.94 -15.72 14.81
N GLU A 295 -1.69 -15.88 15.28
CA GLU A 295 -1.36 -15.70 16.70
C GLU A 295 -1.64 -14.27 17.16
N GLY A 296 -1.25 -13.27 16.37
CA GLY A 296 -1.54 -11.86 16.59
C GLY A 296 -3.05 -11.58 16.67
N ARG A 297 -3.83 -12.08 15.72
CA ARG A 297 -5.32 -11.99 15.74
C ARG A 297 -5.90 -12.60 17.01
N GLY A 298 -5.40 -13.76 17.44
CA GLY A 298 -5.83 -14.41 18.67
C GLY A 298 -5.55 -13.59 19.95
N TRP A 299 -4.55 -12.71 19.93
CA TRP A 299 -4.32 -11.76 21.02
C TRP A 299 -5.35 -10.63 20.99
N ILE A 300 -5.59 -10.02 19.82
CA ILE A 300 -6.59 -8.95 19.64
C ILE A 300 -7.99 -9.43 20.05
N SER A 301 -8.39 -10.64 19.63
CA SER A 301 -9.72 -11.16 19.97
C SER A 301 -9.91 -11.46 21.46
N LYS A 302 -8.84 -11.81 22.19
CA LYS A 302 -8.87 -11.92 23.66
C LYS A 302 -9.06 -10.57 24.34
N VAL A 303 -8.43 -9.51 23.82
CA VAL A 303 -8.59 -8.15 24.33
C VAL A 303 -10.01 -7.65 24.10
N ASN A 304 -10.58 -7.86 22.90
CA ASN A 304 -11.95 -7.46 22.58
C ASN A 304 -13.04 -8.16 23.39
N LYS A 305 -12.81 -9.39 23.84
CA LYS A 305 -13.74 -10.10 24.72
C LYS A 305 -13.90 -9.43 26.08
N PHE A 306 -12.93 -8.62 26.51
CA PHE A 306 -13.13 -7.68 27.61
C PHE A 306 -13.85 -6.45 27.04
N GLY A 307 -15.17 -6.36 27.20
CA GLY A 307 -15.90 -5.18 26.74
C GLY A 307 -15.50 -3.90 27.49
N ASP A 308 -15.57 -2.76 26.82
CA ASP A 308 -15.22 -1.44 27.38
C ASP A 308 -16.00 -1.11 28.66
N MET A 309 -17.28 -1.50 28.73
CA MET A 309 -18.08 -1.39 29.96
C MET A 309 -17.51 -2.23 31.12
N ALA A 310 -16.97 -3.42 30.85
CA ALA A 310 -16.41 -4.27 31.90
C ALA A 310 -15.10 -3.67 32.46
N SER A 311 -14.27 -3.07 31.60
CA SER A 311 -13.03 -2.39 32.00
C SER A 311 -13.33 -1.18 32.90
N LEU A 312 -14.29 -0.34 32.50
CA LEU A 312 -14.75 0.80 33.29
C LEU A 312 -15.42 0.39 34.60
N ILE A 313 -16.22 -0.67 34.61
CA ILE A 313 -16.82 -1.22 35.83
C ILE A 313 -15.75 -1.72 36.80
N MET A 314 -14.67 -2.35 36.32
CA MET A 314 -13.57 -2.77 37.19
C MET A 314 -12.86 -1.57 37.84
N VAL A 315 -12.62 -0.50 37.09
CA VAL A 315 -11.97 0.71 37.60
C VAL A 315 -12.89 1.47 38.57
N ILE A 316 -14.10 1.82 38.14
CA ILE A 316 -15.05 2.64 38.93
C ILE A 316 -15.67 1.80 40.06
N GLY A 317 -16.16 0.60 39.75
CA GLY A 317 -16.75 -0.32 40.72
C GLY A 317 -15.73 -0.83 41.72
N GLY A 318 -14.49 -1.10 41.29
CA GLY A 318 -13.38 -1.43 42.19
C GLY A 318 -13.05 -0.30 43.15
N ALA A 319 -12.97 0.94 42.66
CA ALA A 319 -12.72 2.12 43.48
C ALA A 319 -13.87 2.39 44.48
N ALA A 320 -15.12 2.23 44.04
CA ALA A 320 -16.31 2.39 44.89
C ALA A 320 -16.37 1.30 45.98
N ALA A 321 -16.17 0.04 45.62
CA ALA A 321 -16.13 -1.08 46.57
C ALA A 321 -14.99 -0.91 47.58
N MET A 322 -13.83 -0.44 47.13
CA MET A 322 -12.70 -0.14 47.99
C MET A 322 -13.05 0.97 48.98
N GLY A 323 -13.73 2.02 48.54
CA GLY A 323 -14.26 3.06 49.43
C GLY A 323 -15.21 2.50 50.49
N LEU A 324 -16.14 1.63 50.09
CA LEU A 324 -17.13 1.02 50.99
C LEU A 324 -16.49 0.13 52.07
N ILE A 325 -15.37 -0.55 51.79
CA ILE A 325 -14.63 -1.35 52.79
C ILE A 325 -14.13 -0.50 53.97
N PHE A 326 -13.82 0.77 53.71
CA PHE A 326 -13.36 1.72 54.72
C PHE A 326 -14.47 2.58 55.32
N PHE A 327 -15.73 2.39 54.91
CA PHE A 327 -16.89 2.98 55.58
C PHE A 327 -16.94 2.55 57.06
N PRO A 328 -17.32 3.44 58.01
CA PRO A 328 -17.77 4.83 57.84
C PRO A 328 -16.65 5.88 57.85
N SER A 329 -15.37 5.51 57.80
CA SER A 329 -14.28 6.49 57.78
C SER A 329 -14.24 7.22 56.44
N LEU A 330 -14.82 8.42 56.37
CA LEU A 330 -14.79 9.26 55.16
C LEU A 330 -13.35 9.51 54.66
N GLY A 331 -12.40 9.67 55.57
CA GLY A 331 -10.98 9.77 55.22
C GLY A 331 -10.45 8.48 54.58
N GLY A 332 -10.76 7.31 55.15
CA GLY A 332 -10.35 6.02 54.56
C GLY A 332 -11.03 5.72 53.22
N MET A 333 -12.31 6.09 53.09
CA MET A 333 -13.15 5.89 51.91
C MET A 333 -12.66 6.66 50.68
N LEU A 334 -12.00 7.81 50.89
CA LEU A 334 -11.40 8.60 49.82
C LEU A 334 -9.91 8.27 49.62
N ARG A 335 -9.19 8.00 50.72
CA ARG A 335 -7.73 7.82 50.71
C ARG A 335 -7.29 6.59 49.93
N TRP A 336 -7.89 5.43 50.19
CA TRP A 336 -7.44 4.17 49.60
C TRP A 336 -7.75 4.10 48.10
N PRO A 337 -8.96 4.41 47.64
CA PRO A 337 -9.22 4.55 46.21
C PRO A 337 -8.32 5.62 45.56
N GLY A 338 -8.13 6.77 46.22
CA GLY A 338 -7.25 7.84 45.72
C GLY A 338 -5.80 7.40 45.51
N ILE A 339 -5.21 6.69 46.48
CA ILE A 339 -3.85 6.13 46.36
C ILE A 339 -3.77 5.12 45.22
N THR A 340 -4.73 4.20 45.12
CA THR A 340 -4.73 3.17 44.08
C THR A 340 -4.85 3.77 42.68
N LEU A 341 -5.75 4.74 42.49
CA LEU A 341 -5.90 5.46 41.21
C LEU A 341 -4.66 6.28 40.87
N PHE A 342 -4.05 6.93 41.86
CA PHE A 342 -2.81 7.68 41.68
C PHE A 342 -1.64 6.79 41.23
N ILE A 343 -1.43 5.65 41.91
CA ILE A 343 -0.36 4.70 41.55
C ILE A 343 -0.61 4.11 40.16
N THR A 344 -1.85 3.69 39.89
CA THR A 344 -2.22 3.09 38.59
C THR A 344 -2.04 4.11 37.46
N GLY A 345 -2.61 5.31 37.60
CA GLY A 345 -2.48 6.38 36.61
C GLY A 345 -1.04 6.84 36.42
N GLY A 346 -0.26 6.94 37.51
CA GLY A 346 1.16 7.29 37.44
C GLY A 346 2.03 6.25 36.76
N PHE A 347 1.79 4.97 37.04
CA PHE A 347 2.47 3.87 36.36
C PHE A 347 2.22 3.92 34.85
N PHE A 348 0.96 3.98 34.44
CA PHE A 348 0.60 4.01 33.01
C PHE A 348 0.95 5.33 32.32
N PHE A 349 0.99 6.45 33.04
CA PHE A 349 1.47 7.72 32.49
C PHE A 349 2.97 7.64 32.17
N VAL A 350 3.79 7.12 33.10
CA VAL A 350 5.23 6.94 32.87
C VAL A 350 5.46 5.91 31.77
N LEU A 351 4.76 4.77 31.81
CA LEU A 351 4.85 3.76 30.78
C LEU A 351 4.45 4.31 29.41
N GLY A 352 3.34 5.05 29.32
CA GLY A 352 2.89 5.70 28.09
C GLY A 352 3.92 6.68 27.54
N LYS A 353 4.56 7.49 28.40
CA LYS A 353 5.64 8.39 27.98
C LYS A 353 6.90 7.68 27.49
N ILE A 354 7.24 6.54 28.10
CA ILE A 354 8.34 5.69 27.62
C ILE A 354 7.98 5.10 26.26
N VAL A 355 6.77 4.56 26.11
CA VAL A 355 6.28 3.95 24.87
C VAL A 355 6.23 4.97 23.73
N GLU A 356 5.65 6.16 23.95
CA GLU A 356 5.63 7.27 22.97
C GLU A 356 7.04 7.68 22.51
N ALA A 357 8.04 7.61 23.40
CA ALA A 357 9.41 8.02 23.08
C ALA A 357 10.26 6.90 22.45
N GLU A 358 10.01 5.64 22.83
CA GLU A 358 10.86 4.50 22.47
C GLU A 358 10.34 3.74 21.25
N VAL A 359 9.02 3.65 21.04
CA VAL A 359 8.43 2.89 19.92
C VAL A 359 8.89 3.42 18.56
N PRO A 360 8.87 4.73 18.28
CA PRO A 360 9.39 5.24 17.00
C PRO A 360 10.86 4.87 16.78
N ASN A 361 11.71 5.03 17.79
CA ASN A 361 13.14 4.69 17.70
C ASN A 361 13.37 3.19 17.46
N ARG A 362 12.57 2.33 18.09
CA ARG A 362 12.65 0.87 17.89
C ARG A 362 12.20 0.45 16.50
N LEU A 363 11.22 1.14 15.93
CA LEU A 363 10.77 0.87 14.57
C LEU A 363 11.85 1.26 13.56
N VAL A 364 12.57 2.37 13.77
CA VAL A 364 13.75 2.73 12.97
C VAL A 364 14.78 1.60 12.99
N ASP A 365 15.19 1.14 14.18
CA ASP A 365 16.17 0.05 14.31
C ASP A 365 15.71 -1.24 13.59
N VAL A 366 14.42 -1.56 13.65
CA VAL A 366 13.83 -2.73 12.98
C VAL A 366 13.85 -2.56 11.46
N VAL A 367 13.49 -1.38 10.94
CA VAL A 367 13.52 -1.10 9.50
C VAL A 367 14.95 -1.20 8.97
N GLU A 368 15.93 -0.57 9.65
CA GLU A 368 17.35 -0.64 9.26
C GLU A 368 17.88 -2.09 9.30
N THR A 369 17.58 -2.83 10.37
CA THR A 369 18.03 -4.22 10.51
C THR A 369 17.35 -5.16 9.50
N SER A 370 16.11 -4.86 9.10
CA SER A 370 15.37 -5.66 8.12
C SER A 370 15.86 -5.37 6.71
N ALA A 371 16.15 -4.11 6.39
CA ALA A 371 16.75 -3.72 5.12
C ALA A 371 18.08 -4.44 4.85
N ASP A 372 18.90 -4.64 5.89
CA ASP A 372 20.17 -5.37 5.79
C ASP A 372 20.01 -6.89 5.59
N LYS A 373 18.85 -7.46 5.92
CA LYS A 373 18.59 -8.91 5.90
C LYS A 373 17.86 -9.37 4.65
N VAL A 374 16.98 -8.54 4.11
CA VAL A 374 16.12 -8.91 2.98
C VAL A 374 16.80 -8.51 1.68
N SER A 375 17.51 -9.46 1.06
CA SER A 375 18.11 -9.24 -0.26
C SER A 375 17.04 -9.38 -1.35
N GLY A 376 16.54 -8.28 -1.89
CA GLY A 376 15.62 -8.29 -3.04
C GLY A 376 14.36 -7.43 -2.90
N VAL A 377 14.22 -6.66 -1.81
CA VAL A 377 13.19 -5.62 -1.71
C VAL A 377 13.78 -4.29 -2.17
N PRO A 378 13.13 -3.60 -3.14
CA PRO A 378 13.59 -2.31 -3.64
C PRO A 378 13.70 -1.24 -2.54
N PRO A 379 14.72 -0.38 -2.55
CA PRO A 379 14.93 0.65 -1.53
C PRO A 379 13.72 1.57 -1.30
N SER A 380 13.05 2.02 -2.37
CA SER A 380 11.85 2.87 -2.25
C SER A 380 10.69 2.19 -1.51
N VAL A 381 10.57 0.86 -1.61
CA VAL A 381 9.56 0.07 -0.88
C VAL A 381 9.92 0.02 0.60
N ILE A 382 11.20 -0.12 0.92
CA ILE A 382 11.70 -0.11 2.31
C ILE A 382 11.48 1.27 2.93
N ASP A 383 11.80 2.35 2.21
CA ASP A 383 11.64 3.72 2.69
C ASP A 383 10.16 4.05 2.92
N LEU A 384 9.29 3.80 1.93
CA LEU A 384 7.86 4.03 2.07
C LEU A 384 7.24 3.17 3.18
N GLY A 385 7.59 1.88 3.23
CA GLY A 385 7.12 0.97 4.27
C GLY A 385 7.61 1.40 5.66
N GLY A 386 8.85 1.84 5.78
CA GLY A 386 9.45 2.35 7.00
C GLY A 386 8.74 3.60 7.51
N ASP A 387 8.50 4.58 6.65
CA ASP A 387 7.76 5.80 6.98
C ASP A 387 6.34 5.50 7.45
N VAL A 388 5.62 4.64 6.72
CA VAL A 388 4.26 4.21 7.09
C VAL A 388 4.28 3.48 8.44
N LEU A 389 5.24 2.58 8.69
CA LEU A 389 5.38 1.87 9.95
C LEU A 389 5.70 2.80 11.12
N MET A 390 6.58 3.79 10.93
CA MET A 390 6.89 4.80 11.93
C MET A 390 5.66 5.65 12.27
N SER A 391 4.94 6.13 11.25
CA SER A 391 3.71 6.89 11.39
C SER A 391 2.62 6.09 12.10
N PHE A 392 2.46 4.83 11.71
CA PHE A 392 1.57 3.86 12.36
C PHE A 392 1.91 3.71 13.85
N GLY A 393 3.17 3.48 14.21
CA GLY A 393 3.62 3.32 15.59
C GLY A 393 3.40 4.58 16.44
N ALA A 394 3.69 5.75 15.88
CA ALA A 394 3.42 7.03 16.53
C ALA A 394 1.93 7.23 16.78
N GLN A 395 1.09 7.02 15.76
CA GLN A 395 -0.36 7.17 15.88
C GLN A 395 -1.00 6.10 16.77
N LEU A 396 -0.48 4.87 16.79
CA LEU A 396 -0.96 3.79 17.67
C LEU A 396 -0.74 4.14 19.14
N THR A 397 0.44 4.68 19.46
CA THR A 397 0.83 5.02 20.85
C THR A 397 0.22 6.32 21.36
N ASP A 398 -0.24 7.20 20.46
CA ASP A 398 -0.99 8.40 20.82
C ASP A 398 -2.26 8.04 21.61
N GLY A 399 -2.60 8.79 22.66
CA GLY A 399 -3.80 8.52 23.48
C GLY A 399 -3.59 7.61 24.70
N LEU A 400 -2.40 7.03 24.93
CA LEU A 400 -2.10 6.31 26.17
C LEU A 400 -1.95 7.25 27.39
N VAL A 401 -1.38 8.44 27.15
CA VAL A 401 -1.04 9.40 28.21
C VAL A 401 -2.27 10.13 28.76
N GLY A 402 -3.23 10.48 27.91
CA GLY A 402 -4.42 11.27 28.28
C GLY A 402 -5.26 10.62 29.39
N PRO A 403 -5.82 9.42 29.18
CA PRO A 403 -6.59 8.70 30.20
C PRO A 403 -5.77 8.41 31.46
N SER A 404 -4.47 8.13 31.32
CA SER A 404 -3.57 7.89 32.46
C SER A 404 -3.40 9.14 33.33
N LEU A 405 -3.27 10.30 32.69
CA LEU A 405 -3.22 11.60 33.37
C LEU A 405 -4.55 11.93 34.05
N THR A 406 -5.69 11.62 33.41
CA THR A 406 -7.01 11.76 34.03
C THR A 406 -7.13 10.91 35.29
N LEU A 407 -6.76 9.63 35.22
CA LEU A 407 -6.81 8.71 36.35
C LEU A 407 -5.92 9.17 37.51
N LEU A 408 -4.70 9.61 37.19
CA LEU A 408 -3.76 10.20 38.13
C LEU A 408 -4.36 11.43 38.81
N THR A 409 -4.97 12.33 38.03
CA THR A 409 -5.58 13.57 38.54
C THR A 409 -6.73 13.27 39.50
N VAL A 410 -7.62 12.33 39.15
CA VAL A 410 -8.71 11.88 40.04
C VAL A 410 -8.14 11.28 41.32
N GLY A 411 -7.08 10.47 41.23
CA GLY A 411 -6.39 9.90 42.37
C GLY A 411 -5.85 10.96 43.34
N ILE A 412 -5.17 12.00 42.80
CA ILE A 412 -4.66 13.14 43.59
C ILE A 412 -5.81 13.88 44.28
N ILE A 413 -6.90 14.16 43.57
CA ILE A 413 -8.06 14.87 44.13
C ILE A 413 -8.68 14.07 45.28
N LEU A 414 -8.92 12.77 45.11
CA LEU A 414 -9.50 11.92 46.15
C LEU A 414 -8.57 11.78 47.36
N PHE A 415 -7.27 11.58 47.12
CA PHE A 415 -6.28 11.49 48.19
C PHE A 415 -6.17 12.81 48.97
N GLY A 416 -6.13 13.95 48.27
CA GLY A 416 -6.12 15.28 48.87
C GLY A 416 -7.38 15.56 49.69
N ALA A 417 -8.57 15.29 49.13
CA ALA A 417 -9.85 15.43 49.80
C ALA A 417 -9.94 14.59 51.10
N SER A 418 -9.25 13.45 51.15
CA SER A 418 -9.22 12.59 52.33
C SER A 418 -8.69 13.27 53.60
N PHE A 419 -7.82 14.28 53.48
CA PHE A 419 -7.30 15.05 54.60
C PHE A 419 -8.29 16.08 55.14
N PHE A 420 -9.16 16.58 54.27
CA PHE A 420 -10.22 17.54 54.63
C PHE A 420 -11.49 16.85 55.16
N ALA A 421 -11.63 15.54 54.99
CA ALA A 421 -12.78 14.77 55.47
C ALA A 421 -13.02 14.87 56.99
N VAL A 422 -11.96 15.15 57.78
CA VAL A 422 -12.06 15.36 59.24
C VAL A 422 -12.78 16.66 59.60
N LEU A 423 -12.80 17.66 58.70
CA LEU A 423 -13.54 18.90 58.89
C LEU A 423 -15.05 18.70 58.69
N PHE A 424 -15.44 17.77 57.80
CA PHE A 424 -16.84 17.47 57.46
C PHE A 424 -17.46 16.37 58.32
N SER A 425 -16.67 15.48 58.95
CA SER A 425 -17.18 14.46 59.87
C SER A 425 -17.88 15.05 61.11
N LYS A 426 -17.64 16.33 61.42
CA LYS A 426 -18.35 17.07 62.47
C LYS A 426 -19.78 17.51 62.08
N PHE A 427 -20.13 17.46 60.79
CA PHE A 427 -21.40 17.98 60.26
C PHE A 427 -22.35 16.90 59.71
N ILE A 428 -21.92 15.64 59.62
CA ILE A 428 -22.75 14.52 59.13
C ILE A 428 -23.25 13.71 60.34
N PRO A 429 -24.56 13.75 60.67
CA PRO A 429 -25.12 13.12 61.87
C PRO A 429 -25.46 11.65 61.62
N VAL A 430 -24.51 10.84 61.14
CA VAL A 430 -24.71 9.40 61.00
C VAL A 430 -23.48 8.68 61.53
N VAL A 431 -23.74 7.88 62.57
CA VAL A 431 -22.87 6.94 63.30
C VAL A 431 -22.08 7.52 64.48
N LYS A 432 -22.65 7.30 65.67
CA LYS A 432 -21.90 7.09 66.92
C LYS A 432 -21.40 5.64 66.97
#